data_AF-A0A838N065-F1
#
_entry.id   AF-A0A838N065-F1
#
_cell.length_a   1.000
_cell.length_b   1.000
_cell.length_c   1.000
_cell.angle_alpha   90.00
_cell.angle_beta   90.00
_cell.angle_gamma   90.00
#
_symmetry.space_group_name_H-M   'P 1'
#
loop_
_entity.id
_entity.type
_entity.pdbx_description
1 polymer ?
#
loop_
_entity_poly.entity_id
_entity_poly.type
_entity_poly.pdbx_seq_one_letter_code
_entity_poly.pdbx_strand_id
1 'polypeptide(L)'
;MAIYTFDESLGILYARAAGLNFNLERLVDAGTISAVQIDPAELSPGELASKVQRAVEQEGVKVVLLDSLNGYLQSMGEDRFLNLQLHELLTYLNQQGVVTPHGPLGNMQSPIDVTYLADTVITFRFFEAHGAVHKAISVSKKRTGPHERTIRELTIAASGIIVGPPLKEFRGVLTGTPTLPENPKRRASRAKDEERG
;
A
#
# COMPACT_ATOMS: atom_id res chain seq x y z
N MET A 1 8.85 -14.28 6.82
CA MET A 1 7.83 -13.51 6.07
C MET A 1 7.55 -14.24 4.77
N ALA A 2 6.34 -14.20 4.23
CA ALA A 2 6.04 -14.77 2.92
C ALA A 2 5.54 -13.69 1.95
N ILE A 3 6.02 -13.72 0.72
CA ILE A 3 5.65 -12.82 -0.37
C ILE A 3 5.07 -13.68 -1.49
N TYR A 4 3.84 -13.39 -1.88
CA TYR A 4 3.16 -14.00 -3.02
C TYR A 4 2.96 -12.92 -4.08
N THR A 5 3.63 -13.05 -5.22
CA THR A 5 3.55 -12.09 -6.32
C THR A 5 2.77 -12.65 -7.50
N PHE A 6 1.82 -11.87 -8.04
CA PHE A 6 0.93 -12.23 -9.16
C PHE A 6 1.32 -11.53 -10.45
N ASP A 7 1.80 -10.28 -10.36
CA ASP A 7 1.97 -9.40 -11.52
C ASP A 7 3.43 -9.37 -12.02
N GLU A 8 4.40 -9.79 -11.21
CA GLU A 8 5.83 -9.72 -11.56
C GLU A 8 6.58 -11.03 -11.34
N SER A 9 7.65 -11.21 -12.11
CA SER A 9 8.56 -12.33 -11.91
C SER A 9 9.48 -12.09 -10.72
N LEU A 10 9.95 -13.17 -10.07
CA LEU A 10 10.89 -13.07 -8.95
C LEU A 10 12.15 -12.28 -9.31
N GLY A 11 12.66 -12.42 -10.55
CA GLY A 11 13.82 -11.66 -11.00
C GLY A 11 13.58 -10.14 -11.03
N ILE A 12 12.40 -9.69 -11.45
CA ILE A 12 12.03 -8.27 -11.44
C ILE A 12 11.88 -7.77 -10.00
N LEU A 13 11.21 -8.55 -9.14
CA LEU A 13 11.06 -8.25 -7.71
C LEU A 13 12.43 -8.06 -7.04
N TYR A 14 13.38 -8.98 -7.27
CA TYR A 14 14.73 -8.90 -6.71
C TYR A 14 15.51 -7.70 -7.24
N ALA A 15 15.45 -7.43 -8.55
CA ALA A 15 16.10 -6.27 -9.15
C ALA A 15 15.56 -4.94 -8.59
N ARG A 16 14.24 -4.84 -8.38
CA ARG A 16 13.60 -3.66 -7.78
C ARG A 16 14.00 -3.49 -6.31
N ALA A 17 13.99 -4.57 -5.55
CA ALA A 17 14.43 -4.56 -4.16
C ALA A 17 15.89 -4.09 -4.05
N ALA A 18 16.77 -4.61 -4.91
CA ALA A 18 18.17 -4.20 -4.97
C ALA A 18 18.32 -2.70 -5.30
N GLY A 19 17.50 -2.17 -6.21
CA GLY A 19 17.45 -0.73 -6.54
C GLY A 19 17.00 0.16 -5.36
N LEU A 20 16.34 -0.41 -4.36
CA LEU A 20 15.97 0.25 -3.10
C LEU A 20 16.97 -0.01 -1.96
N ASN A 21 18.16 -0.54 -2.29
CA ASN A 21 19.18 -0.95 -1.34
C ASN A 21 18.68 -2.02 -0.35
N PHE A 22 17.74 -2.87 -0.79
CA PHE A 22 17.18 -3.98 -0.02
C PHE A 22 17.49 -5.30 -0.73
N ASN A 23 18.45 -6.07 -0.20
CA ASN A 23 18.84 -7.34 -0.81
C ASN A 23 17.86 -8.46 -0.42
N LEU A 24 16.75 -8.52 -1.14
CA LEU A 24 15.69 -9.51 -0.91
C LEU A 24 16.17 -10.94 -1.23
N GLU A 25 16.96 -11.12 -2.29
CA GLU A 25 17.51 -12.42 -2.71
C GLU A 25 18.29 -13.09 -1.57
N ARG A 26 19.20 -12.36 -0.91
CA ARG A 26 19.93 -12.87 0.26
C ARG A 26 19.01 -13.32 1.40
N LEU A 27 17.91 -12.60 1.64
CA LEU A 27 16.95 -12.95 2.70
C LEU A 27 16.14 -14.18 2.35
N VAL A 28 15.91 -14.41 1.05
CA VAL A 28 15.29 -15.64 0.54
C VAL A 28 16.24 -16.82 0.68
N ASP A 29 17.50 -16.68 0.27
CA ASP A 29 18.53 -17.71 0.41
C ASP A 29 18.77 -18.09 1.87
N ALA A 30 18.68 -17.12 2.78
CA ALA A 30 18.79 -17.34 4.22
C ALA A 30 17.52 -17.94 4.87
N GLY A 31 16.45 -18.19 4.11
CA GLY A 31 15.19 -18.72 4.60
C GLY A 31 14.40 -17.77 5.52
N THR A 32 14.78 -16.49 5.58
CA THR A 32 14.10 -15.48 6.40
C THR A 32 12.82 -14.98 5.73
N ILE A 33 12.84 -14.92 4.39
CA ILE A 33 11.70 -14.55 3.55
C ILE A 33 11.44 -15.67 2.55
N SER A 34 10.20 -16.10 2.41
CA SER A 34 9.77 -16.92 1.27
C SER A 34 9.20 -16.00 0.21
N ALA A 35 9.65 -16.12 -1.03
CA ALA A 35 9.11 -15.37 -2.16
C ALA A 35 8.62 -16.35 -3.23
N VAL A 36 7.35 -16.24 -3.59
CA VAL A 36 6.66 -17.17 -4.47
C VAL A 36 5.96 -16.37 -5.56
N GLN A 37 6.29 -16.67 -6.81
CA GLN A 37 5.50 -16.21 -7.94
C GLN A 37 4.29 -17.13 -8.11
N ILE A 38 3.12 -16.53 -8.24
CA ILE A 38 1.86 -17.21 -8.50
C ILE A 38 1.55 -17.07 -9.98
N ASP A 39 1.42 -18.19 -10.67
CA ASP A 39 0.82 -18.24 -12.00
C ASP A 39 -0.69 -18.50 -11.86
N PRO A 40 -1.54 -17.54 -12.19
CA PRO A 40 -2.99 -17.68 -12.08
C PRO A 40 -3.60 -18.71 -13.03
N ALA A 41 -2.88 -19.07 -14.10
CA ALA A 41 -3.29 -20.16 -14.98
C ALA A 41 -3.03 -21.54 -14.37
N GLU A 42 -2.13 -21.65 -13.40
CA GLU A 42 -1.70 -22.91 -12.80
C GLU A 42 -2.27 -23.17 -11.40
N LEU A 43 -2.74 -22.12 -10.72
CA LEU A 43 -3.05 -22.19 -9.30
C LEU A 43 -4.43 -21.62 -9.00
N SER A 44 -5.28 -22.42 -8.38
CA SER A 44 -6.62 -21.97 -7.99
C SER A 44 -6.60 -21.09 -6.72
N PRO A 45 -7.59 -20.20 -6.53
CA PRO A 45 -7.78 -19.46 -5.29
C PRO A 45 -7.74 -20.30 -4.00
N GLY A 46 -8.34 -21.50 -4.02
CA GLY A 46 -8.34 -22.41 -2.88
C GLY A 46 -6.97 -22.99 -2.57
N GLU A 47 -6.19 -23.33 -3.60
CA GLU A 47 -4.79 -23.76 -3.44
C GLU A 47 -3.92 -22.63 -2.89
N LEU A 48 -4.15 -21.39 -3.32
CA LEU A 48 -3.45 -20.22 -2.76
C LEU A 48 -3.74 -20.10 -1.26
N ALA A 49 -5.03 -20.15 -0.87
CA ALA A 49 -5.42 -20.03 0.52
C ALA A 49 -4.78 -21.13 1.37
N SER A 50 -4.80 -22.38 0.90
CA SER A 50 -4.14 -23.52 1.57
C SER A 50 -2.63 -23.32 1.69
N LYS A 51 -1.97 -22.82 0.63
CA LYS A 51 -0.53 -22.53 0.63
C LYS A 51 -0.17 -21.43 1.64
N VAL A 52 -0.98 -20.38 1.73
CA VAL A 52 -0.80 -19.29 2.69
C VAL A 52 -1.03 -19.77 4.13
N GLN A 53 -2.10 -20.53 4.39
CA GLN A 53 -2.39 -21.12 5.70
C GLN A 53 -1.24 -22.00 6.18
N ARG A 54 -0.72 -22.86 5.30
CA ARG A 54 0.43 -23.71 5.58
C ARG A 54 1.67 -22.91 5.98
N ALA A 55 1.96 -21.82 5.27
CA ALA A 55 3.09 -20.94 5.60
C ALA A 55 2.93 -20.28 6.98
N VAL A 56 1.70 -19.91 7.37
CA VAL A 56 1.44 -19.34 8.69
C VAL A 56 1.56 -20.39 9.80
N GLU A 57 0.94 -21.56 9.62
CA GLU A 57 0.83 -22.60 10.65
C GLU A 57 2.10 -23.44 10.82
N GLN A 58 2.71 -23.85 9.70
CA GLN A 58 3.84 -24.78 9.72
C GLN A 58 5.19 -24.07 9.68
N GLU A 59 5.27 -22.95 8.94
CA GLU A 59 6.52 -22.19 8.77
C GLU A 59 6.61 -20.98 9.72
N GLY A 60 5.56 -20.74 10.52
CA GLY A 60 5.53 -19.70 11.55
C GLY A 60 5.55 -18.28 10.99
N VAL A 61 5.12 -18.09 9.73
CA VAL A 61 5.10 -16.78 9.08
C VAL A 61 4.19 -15.81 9.82
N LYS A 62 4.72 -14.63 10.16
CA LYS A 62 3.99 -13.55 10.86
C LYS A 62 3.55 -12.40 9.96
N VAL A 63 4.06 -12.35 8.73
CA VAL A 63 3.76 -11.31 7.74
C VAL A 63 3.61 -11.96 6.39
N VAL A 64 2.45 -11.73 5.76
CA VAL A 64 2.12 -12.20 4.42
C VAL A 64 1.90 -10.99 3.54
N LEU A 65 2.66 -10.88 2.45
CA LEU A 65 2.51 -9.87 1.42
C LEU A 65 1.87 -10.50 0.18
N LEU A 66 0.72 -9.96 -0.24
CA LEU A 66 0.04 -10.33 -1.48
C LEU A 66 0.22 -9.20 -2.49
N ASP A 67 1.08 -9.39 -3.49
CA ASP A 67 1.45 -8.37 -4.47
C ASP A 67 1.06 -8.75 -5.91
N SER A 68 0.01 -8.22 -6.53
CA SER A 68 -0.97 -7.32 -5.96
C SER A 68 -2.31 -8.03 -5.79
N LEU A 69 -3.13 -7.56 -4.85
CA LEU A 69 -4.53 -7.99 -4.77
C LEU A 69 -5.27 -7.74 -6.08
N ASN A 70 -4.91 -6.70 -6.82
CA ASN A 70 -5.48 -6.45 -8.14
C ASN A 70 -5.05 -7.53 -9.16
N GLY A 71 -3.78 -7.93 -9.13
CA GLY A 71 -3.27 -9.07 -9.91
C GLY A 71 -4.05 -10.34 -9.60
N TYR A 72 -4.25 -10.67 -8.33
CA TYR A 72 -5.10 -11.79 -7.92
C TYR A 72 -6.52 -11.71 -8.49
N LEU A 73 -7.18 -10.55 -8.40
CA LEU A 73 -8.54 -10.36 -8.91
C LEU A 73 -8.64 -10.45 -10.44
N GLN A 74 -7.70 -9.85 -11.16
CA GLN A 74 -7.71 -9.82 -12.62
C GLN A 74 -7.38 -11.18 -13.22
N SER A 75 -6.49 -11.91 -12.55
CA SER A 75 -5.92 -13.13 -13.10
C SER A 75 -6.72 -14.39 -12.78
N MET A 76 -7.54 -14.36 -11.73
CA MET A 76 -8.36 -15.50 -11.31
C MET A 76 -9.81 -15.46 -11.82
N GLY A 77 -10.16 -14.47 -12.67
CA GLY A 77 -11.40 -14.45 -13.46
C GLY A 77 -12.72 -14.33 -12.67
N GLU A 78 -13.86 -14.28 -13.39
CA GLU A 78 -15.25 -14.04 -12.90
C GLU A 78 -15.82 -15.12 -11.95
N ASP A 79 -15.02 -15.70 -11.08
CA ASP A 79 -15.56 -16.56 -10.04
C ASP A 79 -16.37 -15.69 -9.07
N ARG A 80 -17.70 -15.90 -9.05
CA ARG A 80 -18.63 -15.13 -8.19
C ARG A 80 -18.22 -15.20 -6.73
N PHE A 81 -17.44 -16.21 -6.35
CA PHE A 81 -16.99 -16.47 -5.00
C PHE A 81 -15.56 -16.00 -4.72
N LEU A 82 -14.84 -15.45 -5.70
CA LEU A 82 -13.46 -14.99 -5.51
C LEU A 82 -13.34 -13.97 -4.36
N ASN A 83 -14.31 -13.05 -4.29
CA ASN A 83 -14.42 -12.06 -3.23
C ASN A 83 -14.67 -12.70 -1.85
N LEU A 84 -15.48 -13.76 -1.80
CA LEU A 84 -15.77 -14.50 -0.58
C LEU A 84 -14.54 -15.26 -0.10
N GLN A 85 -13.82 -15.92 -0.99
CA GLN A 85 -12.58 -16.64 -0.66
C GLN A 85 -11.49 -15.68 -0.20
N LEU A 86 -11.35 -14.52 -0.85
CA LEU A 86 -10.42 -13.48 -0.40
C LEU A 86 -10.82 -12.93 0.97
N HIS A 87 -12.12 -12.75 1.22
CA HIS A 87 -12.66 -12.36 2.53
C HIS A 87 -12.29 -13.38 3.61
N GLU A 88 -12.48 -14.67 3.35
CA GLU A 88 -12.15 -15.75 4.28
C GLU A 88 -10.65 -15.80 4.57
N LEU A 89 -9.81 -15.72 3.53
CA LEU A 89 -8.35 -15.72 3.69
C LEU A 89 -7.87 -14.53 4.54
N LEU A 90 -8.31 -13.31 4.22
CA LEU A 90 -7.92 -12.12 4.97
C LEU A 90 -8.43 -12.17 6.42
N THR A 91 -9.65 -12.68 6.64
CA THR A 91 -10.20 -12.87 7.98
C THR A 91 -9.38 -13.87 8.80
N TYR A 92 -9.00 -15.00 8.19
CA TYR A 92 -8.11 -15.98 8.80
C TYR A 92 -6.75 -15.35 9.18
N LEU A 93 -6.12 -14.63 8.25
CA LEU A 93 -4.81 -14.00 8.48
C LEU A 93 -4.87 -12.98 9.63
N ASN A 94 -5.92 -12.17 9.69
CA ASN A 94 -6.14 -11.23 10.79
C ASN A 94 -6.30 -11.97 12.14
N GLN A 95 -7.03 -13.09 12.18
CA GLN A 95 -7.17 -13.90 13.41
C GLN A 95 -5.84 -14.50 13.88
N GLN A 96 -4.94 -14.83 12.95
CA GLN A 96 -3.59 -15.30 13.25
C GLN A 96 -2.60 -14.16 13.58
N GLY A 97 -3.07 -12.91 13.60
CA GLY A 97 -2.24 -11.72 13.84
C GLY A 97 -1.25 -11.42 12.72
N VAL A 98 -1.52 -11.92 11.50
CA VAL A 98 -0.66 -11.74 10.34
C VAL A 98 -0.98 -10.41 9.67
N VAL A 99 0.04 -9.56 9.54
CA VAL A 99 -0.12 -8.25 8.88
C VAL A 99 -0.16 -8.45 7.36
N THR A 100 -1.28 -8.04 6.75
CA THR A 100 -1.46 -8.04 5.29
C THR A 100 -1.57 -6.59 4.78
N PRO A 101 -0.44 -5.93 4.46
CA PRO A 101 -0.47 -4.57 3.97
C PRO A 101 -1.00 -4.55 2.54
N HIS A 102 -1.97 -3.68 2.28
CA HIS A 102 -2.40 -3.32 0.94
C HIS A 102 -2.67 -1.81 0.89
N GLY A 103 -2.47 -1.23 -0.28
CA GLY A 103 -2.68 0.20 -0.46
C GLY A 103 -2.99 0.52 -1.92
N PRO A 104 -4.04 1.30 -2.21
CA PRO A 104 -4.25 1.81 -3.55
C PRO A 104 -3.11 2.76 -3.90
N LEU A 105 -2.51 2.58 -5.08
CA LEU A 105 -1.59 3.54 -5.67
C LEU A 105 -2.41 4.56 -6.49
N GLY A 106 -2.56 5.78 -5.97
CA GLY A 106 -3.12 6.91 -6.73
C GLY A 106 -4.65 7.07 -6.70
N ASN A 107 -5.20 7.72 -7.74
CA ASN A 107 -6.64 8.02 -7.89
C ASN A 107 -7.45 6.84 -8.46
N MET A 108 -6.82 5.70 -8.68
CA MET A 108 -7.52 4.51 -9.16
C MET A 108 -8.33 3.95 -8.01
N GLN A 109 -9.65 4.11 -8.09
CA GLN A 109 -10.56 3.25 -7.36
C GLN A 109 -10.21 1.81 -7.77
N SER A 110 -9.61 1.05 -6.85
CA SER A 110 -9.56 -0.40 -7.01
C SER A 110 -11.00 -0.85 -7.25
N PRO A 111 -11.29 -1.65 -8.29
CA PRO A 111 -12.65 -2.08 -8.61
C PRO A 111 -13.31 -2.82 -7.44
N ILE A 112 -12.52 -3.29 -6.48
CA ILE A 112 -12.98 -3.88 -5.23
C ILE A 112 -12.33 -3.11 -4.08
N ASP A 113 -13.19 -2.52 -3.24
CA ASP A 113 -12.77 -1.94 -1.97
C ASP A 113 -12.57 -3.08 -0.97
N VAL A 114 -11.34 -3.57 -0.83
CA VAL A 114 -10.95 -4.55 0.22
C VAL A 114 -10.50 -3.88 1.52
N THR A 115 -10.55 -2.55 1.59
CA THR A 115 -10.17 -1.74 2.76
C THR A 115 -10.99 -2.13 4.00
N TYR A 116 -12.22 -2.63 3.81
CA TYR A 116 -13.03 -3.12 4.92
C TYR A 116 -12.43 -4.38 5.57
N LEU A 117 -11.76 -5.24 4.80
CA LEU A 117 -11.08 -6.47 5.25
C LEU A 117 -9.75 -6.20 5.94
N ALA A 118 -9.14 -5.06 5.65
CA ALA A 118 -7.87 -4.64 6.21
C ALA A 118 -7.92 -4.41 7.73
N ASP A 119 -6.90 -4.92 8.41
CA ASP A 119 -6.52 -4.45 9.75
C ASP A 119 -5.80 -3.10 9.68
N THR A 120 -4.92 -2.92 8.69
CA THR A 120 -4.19 -1.66 8.46
C THR A 120 -4.23 -1.29 6.98
N VAL A 121 -4.53 -0.03 6.70
CA VAL A 121 -4.58 0.51 5.33
C VAL A 121 -3.60 1.64 5.21
N ILE A 122 -2.63 1.47 4.31
CA ILE A 122 -1.67 2.51 3.94
C ILE A 122 -2.10 3.08 2.61
N THR A 123 -2.17 4.40 2.52
CA THR A 123 -2.59 5.12 1.32
C THR A 123 -1.42 5.89 0.75
N PHE A 124 -1.19 5.73 -0.56
CA PHE A 124 -0.19 6.46 -1.33
C PHE A 124 -0.88 7.41 -2.29
N ARG A 125 -0.45 8.67 -2.33
CA ARG A 125 -1.01 9.68 -3.24
C ARG A 125 0.09 10.43 -3.96
N PHE A 126 -0.14 10.68 -5.24
CA PHE A 126 0.61 11.69 -5.97
C PHE A 126 -0.05 13.05 -5.74
N PHE A 127 0.78 14.09 -5.67
CA PHE A 127 0.30 15.46 -5.63
C PHE A 127 1.29 16.36 -6.39
N GLU A 128 0.78 17.39 -7.05
CA GLU A 128 1.61 18.38 -7.72
C GLU A 128 1.91 19.54 -6.76
N ALA A 129 3.17 19.91 -6.64
CA ALA A 129 3.56 21.13 -5.94
C ALA A 129 4.79 21.73 -6.63
N HIS A 130 4.82 23.05 -6.77
CA HIS A 130 5.96 23.77 -7.35
C HIS A 130 6.44 23.22 -8.72
N GLY A 131 5.51 22.74 -9.55
CA GLY A 131 5.82 22.19 -10.87
C GLY A 131 6.46 20.79 -10.86
N ALA A 132 6.43 20.09 -9.71
CA ALA A 132 6.94 18.73 -9.57
C ALA A 132 5.87 17.78 -9.04
N VAL A 133 6.00 16.49 -9.40
CA VAL A 133 5.15 15.42 -8.87
C VAL A 133 5.78 14.86 -7.61
N HIS A 134 5.09 15.01 -6.48
CA HIS A 134 5.48 14.50 -5.19
C HIS A 134 4.63 13.29 -4.80
N LYS A 135 5.11 12.49 -3.84
CA LYS A 135 4.37 11.36 -3.27
C LYS A 135 4.09 11.61 -1.80
N ALA A 136 2.92 11.19 -1.34
CA ALA A 136 2.49 11.25 0.04
C ALA A 136 2.13 9.85 0.55
N ILE A 137 2.40 9.60 1.82
CA ILE A 137 2.03 8.39 2.55
C ILE A 137 1.20 8.76 3.79
N SER A 138 0.16 7.98 4.05
CA SER A 138 -0.65 8.09 5.27
C SER A 138 -1.25 6.75 5.65
N VAL A 139 -1.50 6.53 6.93
CA VAL A 139 -2.34 5.41 7.40
C VAL A 139 -3.77 5.91 7.46
N SER A 140 -4.67 5.34 6.64
CA SER A 140 -6.08 5.74 6.61
C SER A 140 -6.95 4.93 7.57
N LYS A 141 -6.50 3.72 7.95
CA LYS A 141 -7.18 2.84 8.89
C LYS A 141 -6.18 1.98 9.65
N LYS A 142 -6.43 1.80 10.95
CA LYS A 142 -5.82 0.77 11.80
C LYS A 142 -6.89 0.28 12.78
N ARG A 143 -7.26 -1.00 12.75
CA ARG A 143 -8.34 -1.55 13.59
C ARG A 143 -7.97 -1.61 15.07
N THR A 144 -6.70 -1.81 15.39
CA THR A 144 -6.22 -1.93 16.78
C THR A 144 -5.18 -0.87 17.13
N GLY A 145 -5.45 -0.11 18.19
CA GLY A 145 -4.56 0.93 18.70
C GLY A 145 -4.47 2.19 17.82
N PRO A 146 -3.80 3.24 18.32
CA PRO A 146 -3.63 4.47 17.58
C PRO A 146 -2.71 4.28 16.36
N HIS A 147 -2.92 5.10 15.33
CA HIS A 147 -2.01 5.31 14.21
C HIS A 147 -1.74 6.80 14.04
N GLU A 148 -0.62 7.13 13.38
CA GLU A 148 -0.28 8.52 13.08
C GLU A 148 -1.29 9.11 12.09
N ARG A 149 -1.86 10.27 12.44
CA ARG A 149 -2.94 10.93 11.69
C ARG A 149 -2.43 11.97 10.68
N THR A 150 -1.12 12.09 10.52
CA THR A 150 -0.52 13.05 9.59
C THR A 150 -0.23 12.41 8.25
N ILE A 151 -0.30 13.22 7.19
CA ILE A 151 0.15 12.84 5.85
C ILE A 151 1.61 13.29 5.73
N ARG A 152 2.50 12.39 5.32
CA ARG A 152 3.94 12.66 5.19
C ARG A 152 4.40 12.56 3.75
N GLU A 153 5.43 13.31 3.41
CA GLU A 153 6.08 13.15 2.11
C GLU A 153 6.79 11.79 2.03
N LEU A 154 6.72 11.15 0.87
CA LEU A 154 7.40 9.90 0.59
C LEU A 154 8.40 10.12 -0.55
N THR A 155 9.67 9.85 -0.29
CA THR A 155 10.72 9.90 -1.32
C THR A 155 11.27 8.51 -1.56
N ILE A 156 11.40 8.16 -2.84
CA ILE A 156 12.10 6.94 -3.25
C ILE A 156 13.42 7.39 -3.86
N ALA A 157 14.52 7.12 -3.17
CA ALA A 157 15.87 7.45 -3.59
C ALA A 157 16.72 6.18 -3.75
N ALA A 158 17.93 6.31 -4.29
CA ALA A 158 18.88 5.20 -4.37
C ALA A 158 19.25 4.63 -2.98
N SER A 159 19.13 5.44 -1.93
CA SER A 159 19.31 5.01 -0.54
C SER A 159 18.09 4.27 0.04
N GLY A 160 17.02 4.10 -0.73
CA GLY A 160 15.79 3.43 -0.34
C GLY A 160 14.59 4.37 -0.16
N ILE A 161 13.62 3.91 0.63
CA ILE A 161 12.37 4.62 0.91
C ILE A 161 12.55 5.53 2.12
N ILE A 162 12.24 6.82 1.96
CA ILE A 162 12.36 7.85 2.99
C ILE A 162 10.97 8.42 3.29
N VAL A 163 10.57 8.36 4.56
CA VAL A 163 9.34 9.01 5.05
C VAL A 163 9.71 10.35 5.68
N GLY A 164 9.35 11.42 4.98
CA GLY A 164 9.69 12.80 5.31
C GLY A 164 8.82 13.42 6.41
N PRO A 165 8.86 14.76 6.54
CA PRO A 165 8.06 15.49 7.51
C PRO A 165 6.56 15.47 7.12
N PRO A 166 5.67 15.74 8.10
CA PRO A 166 4.26 15.99 7.82
C PRO A 166 4.04 17.17 6.86
N LEU A 167 3.19 16.99 5.86
CA LEU A 167 2.80 17.98 4.85
C LEU A 167 1.82 19.02 5.43
N LYS A 168 2.25 19.78 6.44
CA LYS A 168 1.39 20.73 7.17
C LYS A 168 0.98 21.95 6.35
N GLU A 169 1.74 22.28 5.31
CA GLU A 169 1.54 23.46 4.48
C GLU A 169 0.51 23.25 3.37
N PHE A 170 0.04 22.00 3.16
CA PHE A 170 -0.88 21.67 2.07
C PHE A 170 -2.22 21.20 2.62
N ARG A 171 -3.31 21.64 1.97
CA ARG A 171 -4.67 21.10 2.15
C ARG A 171 -5.07 20.34 0.89
N GLY A 172 -5.88 19.29 1.01
CA GLY A 172 -6.32 18.52 -0.16
C GLY A 172 -5.25 17.58 -0.73
N VAL A 173 -4.21 17.22 0.03
CA VAL A 173 -3.21 16.24 -0.43
C VAL A 173 -3.87 14.89 -0.79
N LEU A 174 -4.86 14.45 -0.01
CA LEU A 174 -5.60 13.23 -0.30
C LEU A 174 -6.58 13.34 -1.48
N THR A 175 -6.93 14.56 -1.91
CA THR A 175 -7.77 14.78 -3.10
C THR A 175 -6.95 14.83 -4.39
N GLY A 176 -5.61 14.84 -4.29
CA GLY A 176 -4.69 14.91 -5.44
C GLY A 176 -4.48 16.34 -5.99
N THR A 177 -5.24 17.32 -5.50
CA THR A 177 -5.18 18.74 -5.88
C THR A 177 -4.84 19.57 -4.65
N PRO A 178 -3.57 19.58 -4.22
CA PRO A 178 -3.20 20.28 -3.01
C PRO A 178 -3.32 21.79 -3.20
N THR A 179 -3.82 22.47 -2.17
CA THR A 179 -3.87 23.92 -2.11
C THR A 179 -3.02 24.39 -0.94
N LEU A 180 -2.20 25.42 -1.19
CA LEU A 180 -1.59 26.17 -0.12
C LEU A 180 -2.70 26.96 0.59
N PRO A 181 -2.92 26.80 1.90
CA PRO A 181 -3.87 27.62 2.63
C PRO A 181 -3.49 29.09 2.46
N GLU A 182 -4.47 29.95 2.13
CA GLU A 182 -4.21 31.39 2.01
C GLU A 182 -3.53 31.91 3.26
N ASN A 183 -2.39 32.59 3.08
CA ASN A 183 -1.70 33.24 4.18
C ASN A 183 -2.65 34.29 4.82
N PRO A 184 -2.97 34.21 6.13
CA PRO A 184 -3.90 35.14 6.77
C PRO A 184 -3.46 36.61 6.63
N LYS A 185 -2.15 36.88 6.45
CA LYS A 185 -1.63 38.22 6.18
C LYS A 185 -2.00 38.76 4.79
N ARG A 186 -2.15 37.90 3.78
CA ARG A 186 -2.61 38.27 2.42
C ARG A 186 -4.12 38.49 2.34
N ARG A 187 -4.91 37.81 3.18
CA ARG A 187 -6.35 38.06 3.31
C ARG A 187 -6.63 39.45 3.91
N ALA A 188 -5.89 39.83 4.95
CA ALA A 188 -6.06 41.12 5.61
C ALA A 188 -5.66 42.32 4.74
N SER A 189 -4.75 42.15 3.78
CA SER A 189 -4.41 43.21 2.82
C SER A 189 -5.48 43.36 1.74
N ARG A 190 -6.02 42.25 1.19
CA ARG A 190 -7.12 42.31 0.21
C ARG A 190 -8.41 42.89 0.77
N ALA A 191 -8.78 42.55 2.00
CA ALA A 191 -9.97 43.10 2.65
C ALA A 191 -9.86 44.62 2.90
N LYS A 192 -8.64 45.15 3.12
CA LYS A 192 -8.41 46.59 3.29
C LYS A 192 -8.42 47.38 1.97
N ASP A 193 -8.13 46.72 0.86
CA ASP A 193 -8.19 47.33 -0.48
C ASP A 193 -9.64 47.36 -1.00
N GLU A 194 -10.49 46.42 -0.62
CA GLU A 194 -11.93 46.40 -0.95
C GLU A 194 -12.77 47.39 -0.13
N GLU A 195 -12.37 47.74 1.10
CA GLU A 195 -13.03 48.79 1.91
C GLU A 195 -12.63 50.23 1.51
N ARG A 196 -11.70 50.39 0.57
CA ARG A 196 -11.19 51.70 0.08
C ARG A 196 -11.61 52.05 -1.35
N GLY A 197 -12.37 51.19 -2.02
CA GLY A 197 -13.00 51.45 -3.33
C GLY A 197 -14.46 51.85 -3.17
#